data_AF-A0A1Y6CXD8-F1
#
_entry.id   AF-A0A1Y6CXD8-F1
#
_cell.length_a   1.000
_cell.length_b   1.000
_cell.length_c   1.000
_cell.angle_alpha   90.00
_cell.angle_beta   90.00
_cell.angle_gamma   90.00
#
_symmetry.space_group_name_H-M   'P 1'
#
loop_
_entity.id
_entity.type
_entity.pdbx_description
1 polymer ?
#
loop_
_entity_poly.entity_id
_entity_poly.type
_entity_poly.pdbx_seq_one_letter_code
_entity_poly.pdbx_strand_id
1 'polypeptide(L)' 'MAETRRCPVPGCNATVAPGKLMCLRCWRQVPRAIQSRVYATWRKYSGDPTLSALEAYEAARNAAISSVVEQRP' A
#
# COMPACT_ATOMS: atom_id res chain seq x y z
N MET A 1 8.20 -17.09 10.41
CA MET A 1 8.89 -15.78 10.59
C MET A 1 8.39 -14.89 9.46
N ALA A 2 7.74 -13.78 9.75
CA ALA A 2 7.16 -12.96 8.69
C ALA A 2 8.25 -12.05 8.12
N GLU A 3 8.46 -12.11 6.80
CA GLU A 3 9.62 -11.51 6.14
C GLU A 3 9.50 -9.99 6.08
N THR A 4 10.48 -9.28 6.63
CA THR A 4 10.62 -7.83 6.47
C THR A 4 11.07 -7.53 5.04
N ARG A 5 10.29 -6.71 4.34
CA ARG A 5 10.54 -6.35 2.94
C ARG A 5 10.96 -4.89 2.81
N ARG A 6 11.61 -4.51 1.71
CA ARG A 6 11.91 -3.10 1.43
C ARG A 6 10.64 -2.35 1.02
N CYS A 7 10.62 -1.04 1.25
CA CYS A 7 9.54 -0.19 0.79
C CYS A 7 9.43 -0.26 -0.74
N PRO A 8 8.23 -0.43 -1.31
CA PRO A 8 8.06 -0.56 -2.75
C PRO A 8 8.23 0.77 -3.51
N VAL A 9 8.40 1.90 -2.81
CA VAL A 9 8.62 3.21 -3.43
C VAL A 9 10.08 3.31 -3.87
N PRO A 10 10.38 3.53 -5.17
CA PRO A 10 11.72 3.81 -5.66
C PRO A 10 12.46 4.86 -4.83
N GLY A 11 13.74 4.61 -4.55
CA GLY A 11 14.56 5.48 -3.71
C GLY A 11 14.22 5.47 -2.21
N CYS A 12 13.29 4.61 -1.76
CA CYS A 12 13.04 4.40 -0.34
C CYS A 12 13.70 3.10 0.16
N ASN A 13 14.82 3.22 0.88
CA ASN A 13 15.52 2.08 1.48
C ASN A 13 14.97 1.66 2.85
N ALA A 14 13.77 2.13 3.23
CA ALA A 14 13.19 1.79 4.52
C ALA A 14 12.67 0.35 4.55
N THR A 15 12.88 -0.32 5.68
CA THR A 15 12.32 -1.65 5.94
C THR A 15 10.84 -1.54 6.33
N VAL A 16 10.03 -2.44 5.80
CA VAL A 16 8.60 -2.55 6.02
C VAL A 16 8.32 -3.81 6.82
N ALA A 17 7.65 -3.62 7.96
CA ALA A 17 7.22 -4.73 8.80
C ALA A 17 6.19 -5.60 8.05
N PRO A 18 6.13 -6.90 8.37
CA PRO A 18 5.14 -7.79 7.77
C PRO A 18 3.70 -7.30 7.98
N GLY A 19 2.85 -7.52 6.98
CA GLY A 19 1.47 -7.03 6.98
C GLY A 19 1.31 -5.52 6.75
N LYS A 20 2.42 -4.78 6.55
CA LYS A 20 2.37 -3.37 6.14
C LYS A 20 2.64 -3.23 4.64
N LEU A 21 1.90 -2.32 4.02
CA LEU A 21 1.98 -2.08 2.58
C LEU A 21 3.26 -1.32 2.21
N MET A 22 3.63 -0.30 2.98
CA MET A 22 4.84 0.51 2.80
C MET A 22 5.33 1.07 4.14
N CYS A 23 6.47 1.77 4.14
CA CYS A 23 6.97 2.42 5.35
C CYS A 23 6.05 3.60 5.75
N LEU A 24 5.99 3.93 7.04
CA LEU A 24 5.11 4.98 7.55
C LEU A 24 5.36 6.34 6.89
N ARG A 25 6.61 6.66 6.55
CA ARG A 25 6.99 7.91 5.88
C ARG A 25 6.37 8.03 4.49
N CYS A 26 6.46 6.98 3.67
CA CYS A 26 5.81 6.96 2.36
C CYS A 26 4.29 6.93 2.49
N TRP A 27 3.76 6.18 3.45
CA TRP A 27 2.31 6.13 3.69
C TRP A 27 1.70 7.49 4.01
N ARG A 28 2.39 8.32 4.80
CA ARG A 28 1.94 9.68 5.14
C ARG A 28 1.91 10.64 3.94
N GLN A 29 2.66 10.36 2.88
CA GLN A 29 2.65 11.14 1.64
C GLN A 29 1.48 10.74 0.73
N VAL A 30 0.89 9.56 0.90
CA VAL A 30 -0.27 9.14 0.11
C VAL A 30 -1.45 10.08 0.40
N PRO A 31 -2.14 10.64 -0.61
CA PRO A 31 -3.34 11.45 -0.41
C PRO A 31 -4.43 10.71 0.39
N ARG A 32 -5.15 11.43 1.25
CA ARG A 32 -6.17 10.82 2.15
C ARG A 32 -7.25 10.03 1.39
N ALA A 33 -7.65 10.48 0.21
CA ALA A 33 -8.60 9.77 -0.65
C ALA A 33 -8.09 8.37 -1.05
N ILE A 34 -6.80 8.27 -1.41
CA ILE A 34 -6.17 6.99 -1.77
C ILE A 34 -5.95 6.12 -0.53
N GLN A 35 -5.52 6.70 0.61
CA GLN A 35 -5.43 5.97 1.87
C GLN A 35 -6.77 5.30 2.24
N SER A 36 -7.87 6.07 2.15
CA SER A 36 -9.22 5.59 2.43
C SER A 36 -9.61 4.42 1.50
N ARG A 37 -9.33 4.56 0.21
CA ARG A 37 -9.59 3.51 -0.79
C ARG A 37 -8.84 2.21 -0.48
N VAL A 38 -7.56 2.29 -0.14
CA VAL A 38 -6.74 1.13 0.26
C VAL A 38 -7.32 0.45 1.50
N TYR A 39 -7.70 1.21 2.53
CA TYR A 39 -8.30 0.63 3.73
C TYR A 39 -9.65 -0.03 3.44
N ALA A 40 -10.48 0.57 2.58
CA ALA A 40 -11.77 0.01 2.20
C ALA A 40 -11.62 -1.31 1.45
N THR A 41 -10.72 -1.37 0.45
CA THR A 41 -10.47 -2.59 -0.32
C THR A 41 -9.77 -3.67 0.49
N TRP A 42 -8.83 -3.28 1.37
CA TRP A 42 -8.19 -4.21 2.31
C TRP A 42 -9.20 -4.83 3.27
N ARG A 43 -10.11 -4.02 3.86
CA ARG A 43 -11.15 -4.53 4.76
C ARG A 43 -12.06 -5.51 4.04
N LYS A 44 -12.45 -5.21 2.80
CA LYS A 44 -13.27 -6.11 1.97
C LYS A 44 -12.54 -7.43 1.71
N TYR A 45 -11.29 -7.37 1.23
CA TYR A 45 -10.48 -8.56 0.96
C TYR A 45 -10.20 -9.39 2.22
N SER A 46 -9.93 -8.75 3.35
CA SER A 46 -9.66 -9.44 4.61
C SER A 46 -10.89 -10.11 5.22
N GLY A 47 -12.10 -9.60 4.93
CA GLY A 47 -13.35 -10.21 5.36
C GLY A 47 -13.88 -11.26 4.39
N ASP A 48 -13.64 -11.05 3.08
CA ASP A 48 -14.06 -11.93 2.00
C ASP A 48 -12.97 -11.99 0.91
N PRO A 49 -12.03 -12.95 0.99
CA PRO A 49 -10.85 -13.01 0.15
C PRO A 49 -11.16 -13.59 -1.25
N THR A 50 -12.03 -12.91 -1.99
CA THR A 50 -12.32 -13.20 -3.39
C THR A 50 -11.26 -12.63 -4.32
N LEU A 51 -11.15 -13.20 -5.51
CA LEU A 51 -10.24 -12.75 -6.56
C LEU A 51 -10.50 -11.28 -6.94
N SER A 52 -11.77 -10.90 -7.07
CA SER A 52 -12.18 -9.51 -7.33
C SER A 52 -11.81 -8.55 -6.19
N ALA A 53 -11.94 -8.98 -4.92
CA ALA A 53 -11.53 -8.16 -3.78
C ALA A 53 -9.99 -7.98 -3.74
N LEU A 54 -9.24 -9.03 -4.10
CA LEU A 54 -7.79 -8.95 -4.25
C LEU A 54 -7.40 -7.95 -5.33
N GLU A 55 -7.96 -8.06 -6.54
CA GLU A 55 -7.69 -7.14 -7.65
C GLU A 55 -8.00 -5.68 -7.27
N ALA A 56 -9.12 -5.43 -6.61
CA ALA A 56 -9.49 -4.10 -6.12
C ALA A 56 -8.48 -3.56 -5.09
N TYR A 57 -7.99 -4.43 -4.20
CA TYR A 57 -6.95 -4.07 -3.24
C TYR A 57 -5.61 -3.79 -3.92
N GLU A 58 -5.20 -4.60 -4.89
CA GLU A 58 -3.96 -4.41 -5.64
C GLU A 58 -3.98 -3.12 -6.47
N ALA A 59 -5.11 -2.81 -7.12
CA ALA A 59 -5.28 -1.54 -7.82
C ALA A 59 -5.13 -0.33 -6.87
N ALA A 60 -5.74 -0.40 -5.68
CA ALA A 60 -5.60 0.65 -4.67
C ALA A 60 -4.16 0.75 -4.14
N ARG A 61 -3.49 -0.39 -3.92
CA ARG A 61 -2.08 -0.45 -3.52
C ARG A 61 -1.17 0.21 -4.55
N ASN A 62 -1.35 -0.11 -5.83
CA ASN A 62 -0.54 0.43 -6.91
C ASN A 62 -0.76 1.95 -7.05
N ALA A 63 -2.00 2.43 -6.96
CA ALA A 63 -2.30 3.85 -6.93
C ALA A 63 -1.62 4.59 -5.76
N ALA A 64 -1.55 3.96 -4.57
CA ALA A 64 -0.84 4.53 -3.43
C ALA A 64 0.67 4.62 -3.68
N ILE A 65 1.28 3.63 -4.33
CA ILE A 65 2.70 3.65 -4.66
C ILE A 65 3.00 4.72 -5.70
N SER A 66 2.26 4.73 -6.82
CA SER A 66 2.43 5.72 -7.90
C SER A 66 2.30 7.14 -7.37
N SER A 67 1.29 7.41 -6.53
CA SER A 67 1.09 8.75 -5.98
C SER A 67 2.27 9.25 -5.14
N VAL A 68 2.99 8.36 -4.42
CA VAL A 68 4.19 8.76 -3.67
C VAL A 68 5.38 8.95 -4.60
N VAL A 69 5.47 8.17 -5.68
CA VAL A 69 6.51 8.35 -6.71
C VAL A 69 6.35 9.69 -7.40
N GLU A 70 5.12 10.05 -7.79
CA GLU A 70 4.83 11.34 -8.45
C GLU A 70 5.10 12.55 -7.54
N GLN A 71 4.97 12.38 -6.23
CA GLN A 71 5.28 13.44 -5.25
C GLN A 71 6.78 13.56 -4.91
N ARG A 72 7.61 12.62 -5.37
CA ARG A 72 9.06 12.63 -5.18
C ARG A 72 9.73 13.09 -6.47
N PRO A 73 10.34 14.29 -6.50
CA PRO A 73 11.09 14.76 -7.66
C PRO A 73 12.38 13.95 -7.88
#